data_AF-W1YTH4-F1
#
_entry.id   AF-W1YTH4-F1
#
_cell.length_a   1.000
_cell.length_b   1.000
_cell.length_c   1.000
_cell.angle_alpha   90.00
_cell.angle_beta   90.00
_cell.angle_gamma   90.00
#
_symmetry.space_group_name_H-M   'P 1'
#
loop_
_entity.id
_entity.type
_entity.pdbx_description
1 polymer ?
#
loop_
_entity_poly.entity_id
_entity_poly.type
_entity_poly.pdbx_seq_one_letter_code
_entity_poly.pdbx_strand_id
1 'polypeptide(L)'
;KGSAFSMEERRNFNLLGLLPEVVETIEEQAERAWIQYQGFKTEIDKHIYLRNIQDTNETLFYRLVNNHLDEMMPVIYTPTVGAACERFS
;
A
#
# COMPACT_ATOMS: atom_id res chain seq x y z
N LYS A 1 9.15 4.65 2.04
CA LYS A 1 8.72 4.99 3.41
C LYS A 1 7.57 6.01 3.47
N GLY A 2 7.33 6.83 2.43
CA GLY A 2 6.21 7.79 2.46
C GLY A 2 6.30 8.74 3.64
N SER A 3 5.18 8.95 4.35
CA SER A 3 5.12 9.74 5.59
C SER A 3 5.96 9.20 6.75
N ALA A 4 6.45 7.95 6.71
CA ALA A 4 7.25 7.35 7.77
C ALA A 4 8.72 7.76 7.79
N PHE A 5 9.16 8.64 6.88
CA PHE A 5 10.45 9.28 7.05
C PHE A 5 10.44 10.19 8.27
N SER A 6 11.39 9.98 9.19
CA SER A 6 11.56 10.83 10.37
C SER A 6 11.91 12.26 9.95
N MET A 7 11.71 13.25 10.83
CA MET A 7 12.08 14.63 10.53
C MET A 7 13.58 14.80 10.25
N GLU A 8 14.41 13.97 10.86
CA GLU A 8 15.85 13.93 10.59
C GLU A 8 16.14 13.36 9.20
N GLU A 9 15.55 12.22 8.83
CA GLU A 9 15.68 11.66 7.48
C GLU A 9 15.19 12.65 6.42
N ARG A 10 14.06 13.35 6.67
CA ARG A 10 13.53 14.34 5.74
C ARG A 10 14.47 15.52 5.51
N ARG A 11 15.16 15.99 6.57
CA ARG A 11 16.21 17.02 6.44
C ARG A 11 17.38 16.50 5.64
N ASN A 12 17.89 15.32 6.00
CA ASN A 12 19.09 14.74 5.39
C ASN A 12 18.89 14.36 3.92
N PHE A 13 17.66 13.99 3.52
CA PHE A 13 17.31 13.60 2.16
C PHE A 13 16.64 14.70 1.34
N ASN A 14 16.57 15.94 1.85
CA ASN A 14 15.92 17.08 1.19
C ASN A 14 14.44 16.82 0.82
N LEU A 15 13.70 16.18 1.73
CA LEU A 15 12.27 15.84 1.56
C LEU A 15 11.34 16.83 2.28
N LEU A 16 11.88 17.85 2.95
CA LEU A 16 11.09 18.89 3.60
C LEU A 16 10.24 19.64 2.55
N GLY A 17 8.93 19.73 2.81
CA GLY A 17 7.95 20.34 1.89
C GLY A 17 7.48 19.43 0.76
N LEU A 18 8.10 18.26 0.55
CA LEU A 18 7.69 17.27 -0.46
C LEU A 18 6.78 16.17 0.11
N LEU A 19 6.75 16.04 1.44
CA LEU A 19 5.91 15.08 2.15
C LEU A 19 4.94 15.81 3.08
N PRO A 20 3.76 15.24 3.36
CA PRO A 20 2.84 15.77 4.36
C PRO A 20 3.54 16.00 5.70
N GLU A 21 3.16 17.03 6.46
CA GLU A 21 3.82 17.38 7.73
C GLU A 21 3.84 16.21 8.73
N VAL A 22 2.76 15.43 8.78
CA VAL A 22 2.60 14.28 9.68
C VAL A 22 3.66 13.21 9.38
N VAL A 23 4.33 12.75 10.43
CA VAL A 23 5.17 11.55 10.41
C VAL A 23 4.32 10.39 10.94
N GLU A 24 4.08 9.39 10.10
CA GLU A 24 3.32 8.20 10.48
C GLU A 24 4.28 7.05 10.80
N THR A 25 3.93 6.21 11.76
CA THR A 25 4.54 4.89 11.97
C THR A 25 4.13 3.92 10.85
N ILE A 26 4.85 2.80 10.69
CA ILE A 26 4.47 1.80 9.69
C ILE A 26 3.14 1.13 10.06
N GLU A 27 2.82 1.03 11.35
CA GLU A 27 1.55 0.53 11.87
C GLU A 27 0.38 1.45 11.49
N GLU A 28 0.53 2.76 11.65
CA GLU A 28 -0.49 3.75 11.23
C GLU A 28 -0.69 3.76 9.70
N GLN A 29 0.40 3.65 8.94
CA GLN A 29 0.32 3.51 7.49
C GLN A 29 -0.41 2.24 7.07
N ALA A 30 -0.15 1.11 7.74
CA ALA A 30 -0.81 -0.16 7.47
C ALA A 30 -2.30 -0.10 7.80
N GLU A 31 -2.68 0.46 8.95
CA GLU A 31 -4.09 0.63 9.34
C GLU A 31 -4.84 1.52 8.34
N ARG A 32 -4.25 2.66 7.95
CA ARG A 32 -4.86 3.53 6.94
C ARG A 32 -5.02 2.83 5.59
N ALA A 33 -4.02 2.05 5.18
CA ALA A 33 -4.08 1.29 3.93
C ALA A 33 -5.13 0.17 4.00
N TRP A 34 -5.30 -0.46 5.15
CA TRP A 34 -6.34 -1.46 5.38
C TRP A 34 -7.75 -0.87 5.26
N ILE A 35 -8.01 0.26 5.93
CA ILE A 35 -9.30 0.97 5.82
C ILE A 35 -9.61 1.34 4.37
N GLN A 36 -8.60 1.84 3.64
CA GLN A 36 -8.74 2.18 2.23
C GLN A 36 -9.03 0.95 1.36
N TYR A 37 -8.33 -0.17 1.62
CA TYR A 37 -8.55 -1.45 0.95
C TYR A 37 -9.98 -1.95 1.13
N GLN A 38 -10.52 -1.91 2.36
CA GLN A 38 -11.89 -2.32 2.67
C GLN A 38 -12.95 -1.43 1.99
N GLY A 39 -12.60 -0.18 1.68
CA GLY A 39 -13.49 0.76 0.98
C GLY A 39 -13.74 0.43 -0.50
N PHE A 40 -12.89 -0.40 -1.12
CA PHE A 40 -13.08 -0.79 -2.52
C PHE A 40 -14.16 -1.86 -2.67
N LYS A 41 -15.04 -1.66 -3.65
CA LYS A 41 -16.20 -2.53 -3.90
C LYS A 41 -15.86 -3.73 -4.77
N THR A 42 -14.84 -3.62 -5.61
CA THR A 42 -14.49 -4.67 -6.58
C THR A 42 -13.11 -5.22 -6.27
N GLU A 43 -12.92 -6.52 -6.54
CA GLU A 43 -11.63 -7.18 -6.34
C GLU A 43 -10.54 -6.62 -7.27
N ILE A 44 -10.93 -6.09 -8.43
CA ILE A 44 -9.97 -5.46 -9.35
C ILE A 44 -9.45 -4.12 -8.82
N ASP A 45 -10.30 -3.29 -8.20
CA ASP A 45 -9.86 -2.03 -7.60
C ASP A 45 -8.93 -2.31 -6.40
N LYS A 46 -9.26 -3.32 -5.59
CA LYS A 46 -8.39 -3.81 -4.52
C LYS A 46 -7.03 -4.28 -5.06
N HIS A 47 -7.02 -5.01 -6.16
CA HIS A 47 -5.78 -5.46 -6.81
C HIS A 47 -4.94 -4.27 -7.30
N ILE A 48 -5.54 -3.31 -8.00
CA ILE A 48 -4.85 -2.09 -8.47
C ILE A 48 -4.28 -1.32 -7.29
N TYR A 49 -5.02 -1.20 -6.20
CA TYR A 49 -4.56 -0.53 -4.99
C TYR A 49 -3.34 -1.22 -4.37
N LEU A 50 -3.41 -2.54 -4.18
CA LEU A 50 -2.28 -3.31 -3.66
C LEU A 50 -1.05 -3.24 -4.56
N ARG A 51 -1.24 -3.30 -5.89
CA ARG A 51 -0.16 -3.13 -6.88
C ARG A 51 0.52 -1.77 -6.76
N ASN A 52 -0.27 -0.70 -6.59
CA ASN A 52 0.27 0.65 -6.40
C ASN A 52 1.10 0.78 -5.12
N ILE A 53 0.67 0.17 -4.01
CA ILE A 53 1.47 0.13 -2.77
C ILE A 53 2.76 -0.64 -3.02
N GLN A 54 2.70 -1.79 -3.70
CA GLN A 54 3.89 -2.57 -4.00
C GLN A 54 4.93 -1.75 -4.79
N ASP A 55 4.49 -0.96 -5.78
CA ASP A 55 5.38 -0.15 -6.63
C ASP A 55 5.94 1.09 -5.92
N THR A 56 5.23 1.63 -4.92
CA THR A 56 5.61 2.90 -4.26
C THR A 56 6.23 2.72 -2.87
N ASN A 57 5.87 1.66 -2.15
CA ASN A 57 6.34 1.36 -0.82
C ASN A 57 6.25 -0.15 -0.52
N GLU A 58 7.18 -0.91 -1.09
CA GLU A 58 7.25 -2.37 -0.95
C GLU A 58 7.25 -2.86 0.52
N THR A 59 7.91 -2.14 1.44
CA THR A 59 7.88 -2.47 2.87
C THR A 59 6.48 -2.39 3.46
N LEU A 60 5.70 -1.37 3.09
CA LEU A 60 4.31 -1.23 3.52
C LEU A 60 3.43 -2.32 2.89
N PHE A 61 3.66 -2.66 1.62
CA PHE A 61 2.95 -3.74 0.96
C PHE A 61 3.09 -5.05 1.73
N TYR A 62 4.33 -5.49 2.01
CA TYR A 62 4.55 -6.74 2.72
C TYR A 62 4.06 -6.70 4.17
N ARG A 63 4.17 -5.55 4.86
CA ARG A 63 3.58 -5.38 6.19
C ARG A 63 2.06 -5.59 6.16
N LEU A 64 1.38 -4.92 5.23
CA LEU A 64 -0.08 -4.95 5.11
C LEU A 64 -0.57 -6.36 4.75
N VAL A 65 0.05 -7.00 3.75
CA VAL A 65 -0.31 -8.36 3.33
C VAL A 65 -0.08 -9.36 4.45
N ASN A 66 1.00 -9.23 5.22
CA ASN A 66 1.25 -10.14 6.34
C ASN A 66 0.23 -9.99 7.48
N ASN A 67 -0.35 -8.79 7.66
CA ASN A 67 -1.37 -8.56 8.67
C ASN A 67 -2.76 -9.13 8.28
N HIS A 68 -3.05 -9.22 6.97
CA HIS A 68 -4.36 -9.58 6.42
C HIS A 68 -4.23 -10.61 5.28
N LEU A 69 -3.40 -11.62 5.50
CA LEU A 69 -2.97 -12.54 4.44
C LEU A 69 -4.16 -13.28 3.83
N ASP A 70 -5.05 -13.80 4.67
CA ASP A 70 -6.20 -14.59 4.24
C ASP A 70 -7.16 -13.77 3.35
N GLU A 71 -7.35 -12.48 3.66
CA GLU A 71 -8.20 -11.58 2.89
C GLU A 71 -7.55 -11.07 1.59
N MET A 72 -6.22 -11.02 1.53
CA MET A 72 -5.50 -10.45 0.39
C MET A 72 -4.98 -11.49 -0.60
N MET A 73 -4.75 -12.73 -0.16
CA MET A 73 -4.25 -13.82 -1.03
C MET A 73 -5.11 -14.05 -2.29
N PRO A 74 -6.46 -14.10 -2.22
CA PRO A 74 -7.29 -14.26 -3.41
C PRO A 74 -7.21 -13.09 -4.40
N VAL A 75 -6.86 -11.89 -3.91
CA VAL A 75 -6.74 -10.65 -4.69
C VAL A 75 -5.39 -10.56 -5.40
N ILE A 76 -4.32 -11.03 -4.76
CA ILE A 76 -2.95 -10.94 -5.28
C ILE A 76 -2.63 -12.07 -6.26
N TYR A 77 -3.16 -13.28 -6.05
CA TYR A 77 -2.72 -14.46 -6.79
C TYR A 77 -3.80 -15.10 -7.66
N THR A 78 -4.84 -15.72 -7.12
CA THR A 78 -5.89 -16.37 -7.94
C THR A 78 -7.24 -16.28 -7.23
N PRO A 79 -8.35 -15.99 -7.94
CA PRO A 79 -8.51 -15.84 -9.39
C PRO A 79 -8.30 -14.41 -9.94
N THR A 80 -8.10 -13.41 -9.08
CA THR A 80 -8.15 -11.99 -9.47
C THR A 80 -7.02 -11.55 -10.40
N VAL A 81 -5.80 -12.12 -10.27
CA VAL A 81 -4.69 -11.76 -11.17
C VAL A 81 -4.99 -12.09 -12.63
N GLY A 82 -5.69 -13.21 -12.88
CA GLY A 82 -6.04 -13.61 -14.24
C GLY A 82 -7.00 -12.63 -14.90
N ALA A 83 -8.03 -12.20 -14.16
CA ALA A 83 -8.96 -11.17 -14.61
C ALA A 83 -8.29 -9.80 -14.79
N ALA A 84 -7.29 -9.47 -13.97
CA ALA A 84 -6.50 -8.25 -14.13
C ALA A 84 -5.66 -8.28 -15.41
N CYS A 85 -4.98 -9.40 -15.69
CA CYS A 85 -4.22 -9.59 -16.92
C CYS A 85 -5.10 -9.44 -18.18
N GLU A 86 -6.35 -9.90 -18.16
CA GLU A 86 -7.27 -9.75 -19.31
C GLU A 86 -7.72 -8.30 -19.55
N ARG A 87 -7.80 -7.48 -18.51
CA ARG A 87 -8.37 -6.11 -18.59
C ARG A 87 -7.33 -5.00 -18.72
N PHE A 88 -6.08 -5.26 -18.32
CA PHE A 88 -5.02 -4.25 -18.24
C PHE A 88 -3.76 -4.62 -19.05
N SER A 89 -3.88 -5.55 -20.00
CA SER A 89 -2.82 -5.86 -20.98
C SER A 89 -2.81 -4.91 -22.18
#